data_AF-A0A7W1A099-F1
#
_entry.id   AF-A0A7W1A099-F1
#
_cell.length_a   1.000
_cell.length_b   1.000
_cell.length_c   1.000
_cell.angle_alpha   90.00
_cell.angle_beta   90.00
_cell.angle_gamma   90.00
#
_symmetry.space_group_name_H-M   'P 1'
#
loop_
_entity.id
_entity.type
_entity.pdbx_description
1 polymer ?
#
loop_
_entity_poly.entity_id
_entity_poly.type
_entity_poly.pdbx_seq_one_letter_code
_entity_poly.pdbx_strand_id
1 'polypeptide(L)'
;MRIEEKEIDGLEIELAERQRETSLGEEREATARTEGELPEFAGEQARDMERERGTRLIDAMRQLLAGEELAISQLGLPAREAKALEALKAAVTGRNETDMFVYAEDRRSLLEQALAVLQPNLTSGKESELAEMAQSMEQLTRAVGSFREALGSLGDAQEELIGEEKKAFELAATPGDKDDKPKPKPSDPDAPVGLAATTLTGPERPPPAKPPTTLVGPEVKAAPKPASTLSTGPEVKPEAKGPTTLGDEKEIAEEAKKKPWWRRPLG
;
A
#
# COMPACT_ATOMS: atom_id res chain seq x y z
N MET A 1 -57.40 -19.20 14.91
CA MET A 1 -56.66 -19.30 16.18
C MET A 1 -56.65 -17.91 16.81
N ARG A 2 -57.27 -17.75 17.98
CA ARG A 2 -57.22 -16.51 18.76
C ARG A 2 -56.08 -16.66 19.75
N ILE A 3 -55.15 -15.72 19.78
CA ILE A 3 -54.05 -15.70 20.75
C ILE A 3 -54.58 -14.91 21.94
N GLU A 4 -54.76 -15.60 23.07
CA GLU A 4 -55.12 -15.00 24.34
C GLU A 4 -53.90 -14.25 24.88
N GLU A 5 -53.99 -12.92 24.90
CA GLU A 5 -53.03 -12.05 25.57
C GLU A 5 -53.19 -12.23 27.08
N LYS A 6 -52.27 -12.96 27.72
CA LYS A 6 -52.17 -13.03 29.17
C LYS A 6 -51.47 -11.76 29.65
N GLU A 7 -52.23 -10.92 30.35
CA GLU A 7 -51.70 -9.80 31.13
C GLU A 7 -50.73 -10.38 32.18
N ILE A 8 -49.44 -10.12 31.97
CA ILE A 8 -48.39 -10.46 32.94
C ILE A 8 -48.47 -9.38 34.02
N ASP A 9 -48.81 -9.80 35.23
CA ASP A 9 -48.94 -8.94 36.41
C ASP A 9 -47.61 -8.21 36.67
N GLY A 10 -47.66 -6.87 36.73
CA GLY A 10 -46.47 -6.02 36.87
C GLY A 10 -45.60 -6.31 38.10
N LEU A 11 -46.16 -6.99 39.11
CA LEU A 11 -45.44 -7.43 40.31
C LEU A 11 -44.42 -8.55 40.04
N GLU A 12 -44.63 -9.39 39.04
CA GLU A 12 -43.64 -10.44 38.68
C GLU A 12 -42.42 -9.82 37.98
N ILE A 13 -42.59 -8.70 37.28
CA ILE A 13 -41.50 -7.98 36.60
C ILE A 13 -40.59 -7.31 37.62
N GLU A 14 -41.13 -6.63 38.63
CA GLU A 14 -40.32 -5.96 39.68
C GLU A 14 -39.50 -6.97 40.51
N LEU A 15 -40.05 -8.16 40.78
CA LEU A 15 -39.37 -9.19 41.54
C LEU A 15 -38.25 -9.86 40.72
N ALA A 16 -38.43 -10.00 39.39
CA ALA A 16 -37.42 -10.49 38.47
C ALA A 16 -36.27 -9.49 38.25
N GLU A 17 -36.54 -8.18 38.20
CA GLU A 17 -35.50 -7.15 38.11
C GLU A 17 -34.62 -7.11 39.36
N ARG A 18 -35.24 -7.23 40.55
CA ARG A 18 -34.50 -7.22 41.82
C ARG A 18 -33.56 -8.42 41.98
N GLN A 19 -33.92 -9.59 41.44
CA GLN A 19 -33.05 -10.77 41.42
C GLN A 19 -31.89 -10.65 40.43
N ARG A 20 -32.06 -9.92 39.31
CA ARG A 20 -30.98 -9.64 38.37
C ARG A 20 -29.93 -8.71 38.98
N GLU A 21 -30.36 -7.67 39.69
CA GLU A 21 -29.44 -6.71 40.32
C GLU A 21 -28.56 -7.37 41.40
N THR A 22 -29.08 -8.32 42.19
CA THR A 22 -28.28 -9.01 43.20
C THR A 22 -27.28 -10.00 42.59
N SER A 23 -27.62 -10.67 41.48
CA SER A 23 -26.71 -11.62 40.81
C SER A 23 -25.50 -10.94 40.16
N LEU A 24 -25.67 -9.72 39.62
CA LEU A 24 -24.59 -8.95 38.99
C LEU A 24 -23.60 -8.34 40.00
N GLY A 25 -24.02 -8.15 41.25
CA GLY A 25 -23.18 -7.64 42.33
C GLY A 25 -22.17 -8.68 42.84
N GLU A 26 -22.60 -9.94 43.02
CA GLU A 26 -21.74 -11.01 43.55
C GLU A 26 -20.69 -11.49 42.53
N GLU A 27 -20.99 -11.47 41.22
CA GLU A 27 -19.98 -11.79 40.18
C GLU A 27 -18.86 -10.75 40.12
N ARG A 28 -19.14 -9.46 40.39
CA ARG A 28 -18.12 -8.40 40.40
C ARG A 28 -17.14 -8.52 41.57
N GLU A 29 -17.60 -8.92 42.75
CA GLU A 29 -16.71 -9.14 43.91
C GLU A 29 -15.85 -10.41 43.78
N ALA A 30 -16.34 -11.44 43.10
CA ALA A 30 -15.55 -12.65 42.81
C ALA A 30 -14.43 -12.39 41.78
N THR A 31 -14.67 -11.52 40.79
CA THR A 31 -13.62 -11.13 39.83
C THR A 31 -12.53 -10.23 40.42
N ALA A 32 -12.85 -9.41 41.42
CA ALA A 32 -11.89 -8.48 42.03
C ALA A 32 -10.81 -9.15 42.92
N ARG A 33 -11.03 -10.40 43.37
CA ARG A 33 -10.04 -11.15 44.18
C ARG A 33 -9.15 -12.09 43.37
N THR A 34 -9.41 -12.21 42.06
CA THR A 34 -8.58 -13.01 41.14
C THR A 34 -7.73 -12.11 40.23
N GLU A 35 -7.59 -10.82 40.55
CA GLU A 35 -6.52 -9.95 40.04
C GLU A 35 -5.19 -10.24 40.77
N GLY A 36 -4.87 -11.53 40.93
CA GLY A 36 -3.55 -11.97 41.34
C GLY A 36 -2.57 -11.53 40.27
N GLU A 37 -1.69 -10.59 40.66
CA GLU A 37 -0.36 -10.32 40.09
C GLU A 37 -0.13 -11.01 38.74
N LEU A 38 -0.58 -10.36 37.66
CA LEU A 38 -0.07 -10.69 36.34
C LEU A 38 1.46 -10.61 36.44
N PRO A 39 2.20 -11.67 36.09
CA PRO A 39 3.63 -11.73 36.32
C PRO A 39 4.32 -10.54 35.63
N GLU A 40 4.86 -9.61 36.42
CA GLU A 40 5.50 -8.37 35.95
C GLU A 40 6.61 -8.65 34.92
N PHE A 41 7.20 -9.85 34.97
CA PHE A 41 8.21 -10.34 34.04
C PHE A 41 7.81 -10.32 32.56
N ALA A 42 6.52 -10.45 32.23
CA ALA A 42 6.06 -10.35 30.84
C ALA A 42 6.11 -8.90 30.32
N GLY A 43 6.00 -7.91 31.21
CA GLY A 43 5.97 -6.50 30.84
C GLY A 43 7.33 -5.94 30.45
N GLU A 44 8.42 -6.40 31.07
CA GLU A 44 9.77 -5.92 30.74
C GLU A 44 10.23 -6.41 29.36
N GLN A 45 10.06 -7.71 29.07
CA GLN A 45 10.42 -8.25 27.75
C GLN A 45 9.61 -7.62 26.62
N ALA A 46 8.32 -7.35 26.85
CA ALA A 46 7.47 -6.66 25.87
C ALA A 46 7.99 -5.23 25.59
N ARG A 47 8.40 -4.50 26.63
CA ARG A 47 8.97 -3.14 26.50
C ARG A 47 10.30 -3.16 25.76
N ASP A 48 11.18 -4.11 26.05
CA ASP A 48 12.47 -4.23 25.35
C ASP A 48 12.27 -4.53 23.86
N MET A 49 11.34 -5.42 23.51
CA MET A 49 10.97 -5.68 22.12
C MET A 49 10.37 -4.46 21.43
N GLU A 50 9.53 -3.68 22.12
CA GLU A 50 8.98 -2.43 21.60
C GLU A 50 10.08 -1.39 21.35
N ARG A 51 11.06 -1.28 22.25
CA ARG A 51 12.22 -0.39 22.09
C ARG A 51 13.05 -0.78 20.88
N GLU A 52 13.45 -2.04 20.79
CA GLU A 52 14.21 -2.53 19.64
C GLU A 52 13.47 -2.32 18.32
N ARG A 53 12.15 -2.51 18.32
CA ARG A 53 11.31 -2.25 17.16
C ARG A 53 11.28 -0.76 16.80
N GLY A 54 11.16 0.12 17.78
CA GLY A 54 11.23 1.57 17.58
C GLY A 54 12.55 2.01 16.96
N THR A 55 13.67 1.51 17.48
CA THR A 55 15.02 1.79 16.91
C THR A 55 15.14 1.28 15.48
N ARG A 56 14.74 0.03 15.23
CA ARG A 56 14.74 -0.56 13.87
C ARG A 56 13.88 0.24 12.89
N LEU A 57 12.73 0.75 13.33
CA LEU A 57 11.83 1.55 12.51
C LEU A 57 12.45 2.90 12.16
N ILE A 58 13.08 3.59 13.12
CA ILE A 58 13.77 4.87 12.86
C ILE A 58 14.91 4.68 11.87
N ASP A 59 15.74 3.64 12.07
CA ASP A 59 16.86 3.37 11.19
C ASP A 59 16.38 3.00 9.77
N ALA A 60 15.32 2.20 9.65
CA ALA A 60 14.67 1.92 8.38
C ALA A 60 14.19 3.20 7.67
N MET A 61 13.53 4.11 8.37
CA MET A 61 13.08 5.39 7.80
C MET A 61 14.26 6.27 7.36
N ARG A 62 15.36 6.29 8.12
CA ARG A 62 16.58 7.03 7.78
C ARG A 62 17.23 6.48 6.51
N GLN A 63 17.38 5.15 6.41
CA GLN A 63 17.93 4.49 5.23
C GLN A 63 17.06 4.76 3.99
N LEU A 64 15.74 4.65 4.12
CA LEU A 64 14.82 4.95 3.01
C LEU A 64 14.91 6.41 2.56
N LEU A 65 14.96 7.37 3.47
CA LEU A 65 15.11 8.80 3.13
C LEU A 65 16.48 9.13 2.53
N ALA A 66 17.52 8.36 2.86
CA ALA A 66 18.83 8.43 2.21
C ALA A 66 18.84 7.81 0.80
N GLY A 67 17.74 7.18 0.37
CA GLY A 67 17.63 6.50 -0.92
C GLY A 67 18.28 5.12 -0.94
N GLU A 68 18.58 4.55 0.23
CA GLU A 68 19.16 3.20 0.34
C GLU A 68 18.09 2.12 0.10
N GLU A 69 18.51 1.00 -0.46
CA GLU A 69 17.62 -0.13 -0.71
C GLU A 69 17.40 -0.94 0.58
N LEU A 70 16.16 -0.96 1.06
CA LEU A 70 15.77 -1.66 2.26
C LEU A 70 14.82 -2.83 1.96
N ALA A 71 15.14 -4.01 2.48
CA ALA A 71 14.29 -5.20 2.44
C ALA A 71 13.28 -5.17 3.62
N ILE A 72 12.15 -4.48 3.42
CA ILE A 72 11.13 -4.24 4.46
C ILE A 72 10.61 -5.55 5.09
N SER A 73 10.53 -6.64 4.31
CA SER A 73 10.10 -7.96 4.78
C SER A 73 11.02 -8.58 5.85
N GLN A 74 12.29 -8.18 5.92
CA GLN A 74 13.26 -8.72 6.87
C GLN A 74 13.22 -8.05 8.23
N LEU A 75 12.51 -6.92 8.37
CA LEU A 75 12.47 -6.13 9.61
C LEU A 75 11.57 -6.76 10.69
N GLY A 76 10.71 -7.72 10.32
CA GLY A 76 9.77 -8.35 11.25
C GLY A 76 8.69 -7.40 11.78
N LEU A 77 8.34 -6.38 11.00
CA LEU A 77 7.33 -5.38 11.38
C LEU A 77 5.91 -5.88 11.15
N PRO A 78 4.91 -5.39 11.92
CA PRO A 78 3.51 -5.65 11.62
C PRO A 78 3.13 -5.14 10.23
N ALA A 79 2.19 -5.84 9.59
CA ALA A 79 1.78 -5.57 8.21
C ALA A 79 1.39 -4.10 7.96
N ARG A 80 0.78 -3.44 8.95
CA ARG A 80 0.40 -2.03 8.85
C ARG A 80 1.62 -1.10 8.73
N GLU A 81 2.68 -1.37 9.49
CA GLU A 81 3.93 -0.60 9.45
C GLU A 81 4.78 -0.94 8.24
N ALA A 82 4.85 -2.21 7.87
CA ALA A 82 5.52 -2.64 6.64
C ALA A 82 4.93 -1.91 5.42
N LYS A 83 3.59 -1.88 5.31
CA LYS A 83 2.89 -1.14 4.25
C LYS A 83 3.13 0.37 4.30
N ALA A 84 3.25 0.94 5.50
CA ALA A 84 3.59 2.35 5.65
C ALA A 84 5.04 2.64 5.18
N LEU A 85 5.99 1.75 5.45
CA LEU A 85 7.36 1.86 4.93
C LEU A 85 7.41 1.65 3.41
N GLU A 86 6.57 0.80 2.84
CA GLU A 86 6.44 0.65 1.38
C GLU A 86 5.90 1.94 0.74
N ALA A 87 4.88 2.55 1.34
CA ALA A 87 4.37 3.85 0.91
C ALA A 87 5.44 4.95 1.03
N LEU A 88 6.22 4.96 2.10
CA LEU A 88 7.37 5.87 2.26
C LEU A 88 8.44 5.63 1.19
N LYS A 89 8.78 4.36 0.90
CA LYS A 89 9.72 3.99 -0.16
C LYS A 89 9.22 4.47 -1.52
N ALA A 90 7.93 4.30 -1.81
CA ALA A 90 7.32 4.79 -3.05
C ALA A 90 7.35 6.33 -3.14
N ALA A 91 7.09 7.01 -2.03
CA ALA A 91 7.21 8.46 -1.94
C ALA A 91 8.66 8.92 -2.21
N VAL A 92 9.67 8.28 -1.62
CA VAL A 92 11.09 8.69 -1.80
C VAL A 92 11.58 8.38 -3.22
N THR A 93 11.36 7.17 -3.71
CA THR A 93 11.84 6.74 -5.03
C THR A 93 11.05 7.37 -6.19
N GLY A 94 9.82 7.82 -5.93
CA GLY A 94 8.90 8.29 -6.98
C GLY A 94 8.37 7.17 -7.87
N ARG A 95 8.46 5.91 -7.41
CA ARG A 95 7.95 4.74 -8.12
C ARG A 95 7.16 3.84 -7.19
N ASN A 96 6.06 3.29 -7.67
CA ASN A 96 5.27 2.32 -6.89
C ASN A 96 5.79 0.88 -7.08
N GLU A 97 5.13 -0.10 -6.44
CA GLU A 97 5.47 -1.53 -6.57
C GLU A 97 5.46 -2.06 -8.01
N THR A 98 4.66 -1.43 -8.88
CA THR A 98 4.56 -1.76 -10.31
C THR A 98 5.53 -0.96 -11.19
N ASP A 99 6.53 -0.30 -10.59
CA ASP A 99 7.52 0.57 -11.27
C ASP A 99 6.89 1.75 -12.04
N MET A 100 5.63 2.09 -11.74
CA MET A 100 4.96 3.25 -12.33
C MET A 100 5.42 4.53 -11.64
N PHE A 101 5.59 5.58 -12.44
CA PHE A 101 5.95 6.91 -11.96
C PHE A 101 4.85 7.51 -11.08
N VAL A 102 5.25 8.13 -9.97
CA VAL A 102 4.35 8.80 -9.02
C VAL A 102 4.63 10.29 -9.04
N TYR A 103 3.59 11.11 -9.22
CA TYR A 103 3.70 12.57 -9.24
C TYR A 103 4.06 13.13 -7.86
N ALA A 104 4.62 14.35 -7.81
CA ALA A 104 5.06 14.95 -6.56
C ALA A 104 3.92 15.11 -5.52
N GLU A 105 2.72 15.46 -5.97
CA GLU A 105 1.52 15.56 -5.12
C GLU A 105 1.13 14.21 -4.49
N ASP A 106 1.12 13.16 -5.29
CA ASP A 106 0.86 11.79 -4.82
C ASP A 106 1.96 11.32 -3.87
N ARG A 107 3.23 11.60 -4.18
CA ARG A 107 4.39 11.29 -3.31
C ARG A 107 4.26 11.97 -1.95
N ARG A 108 3.83 13.24 -1.92
CA ARG A 108 3.56 13.96 -0.67
C ARG A 108 2.43 13.31 0.12
N SER A 109 1.36 12.91 -0.56
CA SER A 109 0.22 12.22 0.08
C SER A 109 0.62 10.88 0.69
N LEU A 110 1.44 10.09 -0.02
CA LEU A 110 2.00 8.82 0.48
C LEU A 110 2.91 9.03 1.69
N LEU A 111 3.75 10.09 1.67
CA LEU A 111 4.59 10.46 2.80
C LEU A 111 3.74 10.76 4.05
N GLU A 112 2.71 11.59 3.93
CA GLU A 112 1.83 11.94 5.07
C GLU A 112 1.06 10.71 5.59
N GLN A 113 0.57 9.86 4.69
CA GLN A 113 -0.10 8.62 5.06
C GLN A 113 0.83 7.67 5.82
N ALA A 114 2.08 7.53 5.36
CA ALA A 114 3.08 6.71 6.03
C ALA A 114 3.38 7.28 7.43
N LEU A 115 3.64 8.58 7.55
CA LEU A 115 3.94 9.22 8.84
C LEU A 115 2.79 9.09 9.83
N ALA A 116 1.54 9.23 9.39
CA ALA A 116 0.37 9.06 10.26
C ALA A 116 0.27 7.65 10.88
N VAL A 117 0.78 6.64 10.18
CA VAL A 117 0.83 5.26 10.69
C VAL A 117 2.02 5.02 11.59
N LEU A 118 3.18 5.61 11.26
CA LEU A 118 4.44 5.35 11.98
C LEU A 118 4.59 6.19 13.26
N GLN A 119 4.05 7.42 13.29
CA GLN A 119 4.19 8.37 14.40
C GLN A 119 3.81 7.81 15.79
N PRO A 120 2.69 7.10 15.98
CA PRO A 120 2.32 6.60 17.30
C PRO A 120 3.43 5.76 17.96
N ASN A 121 4.10 4.92 17.16
CA ASN A 121 5.18 4.05 17.64
C ASN A 121 6.49 4.80 17.90
N LEU A 122 6.69 5.95 17.24
CA LEU A 122 7.85 6.82 17.46
C LEU A 122 7.71 7.64 18.75
N THR A 123 6.48 7.89 19.19
CA THR A 123 6.19 8.73 20.36
C THR A 123 5.91 7.94 21.65
N SER A 124 5.71 6.63 21.59
CA SER A 124 5.27 5.82 22.74
C SER A 124 6.37 5.41 23.73
N GLY A 125 7.58 5.96 23.62
CA GLY A 125 8.73 5.60 24.48
C GLY A 125 8.78 6.33 25.83
N LYS A 126 9.47 5.74 26.83
CA LYS A 126 9.77 6.42 28.10
C LYS A 126 10.76 7.56 27.87
N GLU A 127 10.66 8.63 28.66
CA GLU A 127 11.46 9.86 28.54
C GLU A 127 12.98 9.61 28.55
N SER A 128 13.46 8.61 29.30
CA SER A 128 14.87 8.22 29.33
C SER A 128 15.37 7.61 28.02
N GLU A 129 14.52 6.86 27.32
CA GLU A 129 14.85 6.20 26.05
C GLU A 129 14.73 7.19 24.90
N LEU A 130 13.78 8.11 25.02
CA LEU A 130 13.65 9.25 24.13
C LEU A 130 14.91 10.10 24.11
N ALA A 131 15.71 10.17 25.18
CA ALA A 131 16.96 10.94 25.17
C ALA A 131 18.03 10.34 24.24
N GLU A 132 18.20 9.02 24.22
CA GLU A 132 19.12 8.34 23.30
C GLU A 132 18.62 8.40 21.85
N MET A 133 17.31 8.28 21.67
CA MET A 133 16.65 8.37 20.35
C MET A 133 16.40 9.81 19.92
N ALA A 134 16.59 10.81 20.78
CA ALA A 134 16.27 12.21 20.48
C ALA A 134 17.07 12.71 19.29
N GLN A 135 18.35 12.38 19.24
CA GLN A 135 19.23 12.81 18.16
C GLN A 135 18.83 12.16 16.82
N SER A 136 18.48 10.87 16.81
CA SER A 136 18.04 10.18 15.60
C SER A 136 16.66 10.68 15.14
N MET A 137 15.75 10.96 16.08
CA MET A 137 14.45 11.57 15.82
C MET A 137 14.56 13.00 15.30
N GLU A 138 15.48 13.81 15.83
CA GLU A 138 15.72 15.17 15.33
C GLU A 138 16.25 15.12 13.89
N GLN A 139 17.22 14.24 13.62
CA GLN A 139 17.74 14.03 12.27
C GLN A 139 16.65 13.56 11.30
N LEU A 140 15.81 12.61 11.73
CA LEU A 140 14.69 12.11 10.95
C LEU A 140 13.68 13.23 10.67
N THR A 141 13.33 14.03 11.67
CA THR A 141 12.39 15.15 11.54
C THR A 141 12.92 16.20 10.56
N ARG A 142 14.22 16.53 10.65
CA ARG A 142 14.89 17.43 9.72
C ARG A 142 14.87 16.87 8.29
N ALA A 143 15.21 15.59 8.12
CA ALA A 143 15.23 14.93 6.81
C ALA A 143 13.83 14.89 6.17
N VAL A 144 12.79 14.56 6.95
CA VAL A 144 11.39 14.61 6.49
C VAL A 144 10.98 16.03 6.11
N GLY A 145 11.38 17.03 6.89
CA GLY A 145 11.13 18.45 6.59
C GLY A 145 11.74 18.86 5.25
N SER A 146 13.03 18.60 5.05
CA SER A 146 13.71 18.87 3.78
C SER A 146 13.09 18.10 2.61
N PHE A 147 12.66 16.85 2.83
CA PHE A 147 12.01 16.06 1.80
C PHE A 147 10.63 16.62 1.41
N ARG A 148 9.84 17.10 2.38
CA ARG A 148 8.56 17.80 2.11
C ARG A 148 8.75 19.06 1.26
N GLU A 149 9.76 19.87 1.58
CA GLU A 149 10.10 21.07 0.80
C GLU A 149 10.54 20.70 -0.62
N ALA A 150 11.37 19.66 -0.77
CA ALA A 150 11.80 19.17 -2.07
C ALA A 150 10.62 18.65 -2.92
N LEU A 151 9.67 17.93 -2.32
CA LEU A 151 8.44 17.50 -3.01
C LEU A 151 7.55 18.68 -3.40
N GLY A 152 7.47 19.73 -2.58
CA GLY A 152 6.75 20.95 -2.92
C GLY A 152 7.34 21.64 -4.15
N SER A 153 8.66 21.88 -4.12
CA SER A 153 9.38 22.48 -5.26
C SER A 153 9.28 21.62 -6.53
N LEU A 154 9.31 20.30 -6.40
CA LEU A 154 9.12 19.40 -7.54
C LEU A 154 7.68 19.46 -8.09
N GLY A 155 6.69 19.60 -7.23
CA GLY A 155 5.29 19.78 -7.62
C GLY A 155 5.09 21.04 -8.46
N ASP A 156 5.63 22.17 -7.98
CA ASP A 156 5.57 23.44 -8.71
C ASP A 156 6.23 23.33 -10.09
N ALA A 157 7.40 22.68 -10.17
CA ALA A 157 8.11 22.46 -11.44
C ALA A 157 7.35 21.54 -12.40
N GLN A 158 6.66 20.51 -11.87
CA GLN A 158 5.82 19.62 -12.67
C GLN A 158 4.58 20.35 -13.20
N GLU A 159 3.95 21.19 -12.39
CA GLU A 159 2.79 21.98 -12.80
C GLU A 159 3.17 22.98 -13.92
N GLU A 160 4.33 23.62 -13.81
CA GLU A 160 4.86 24.50 -14.85
C GLU A 160 5.07 23.75 -16.17
N LEU A 161 5.75 22.59 -16.13
CA LEU A 161 6.03 21.78 -17.32
C LEU A 161 4.76 21.29 -18.01
N ILE A 162 3.79 20.80 -17.24
CA ILE A 162 2.49 20.38 -17.76
C ILE A 162 1.71 21.59 -18.33
N GLY A 163 1.82 22.76 -17.69
CA GLY A 163 1.21 23.99 -18.16
C GLY A 163 1.77 24.47 -19.49
N GLU A 164 3.09 24.38 -19.69
CA GLU A 164 3.75 24.70 -20.95
C GLU A 164 3.34 23.75 -22.08
N GLU A 165 3.30 22.44 -21.81
CA GLU A 165 2.87 21.44 -22.79
C GLU A 165 1.42 21.67 -23.23
N LYS A 166 0.52 21.98 -22.29
CA LYS A 166 -0.89 22.31 -22.59
C LYS A 166 -0.99 23.56 -23.46
N LYS A 167 -0.27 24.63 -23.13
CA LYS A 167 -0.24 25.86 -23.94
C LYS A 167 0.31 25.61 -25.33
N ALA A 168 1.37 24.81 -25.44
CA ALA A 168 1.95 24.43 -26.73
C ALA A 168 0.95 23.62 -27.57
N PHE A 169 0.21 22.69 -26.96
CA PHE A 169 -0.85 21.94 -27.63
C PHE A 169 -1.99 22.84 -28.10
N GLU A 170 -2.44 23.79 -27.28
CA GLU A 170 -3.49 24.75 -27.64
C GLU A 170 -3.05 25.68 -28.79
N LEU A 171 -1.80 26.14 -28.79
CA LEU A 171 -1.25 26.97 -29.87
C LEU A 171 -1.04 26.18 -31.18
N ALA A 172 -0.65 24.90 -31.07
CA ALA A 172 -0.51 23.99 -32.21
C ALA A 172 -1.87 23.57 -32.79
N ALA A 173 -2.91 23.50 -31.96
CA ALA A 173 -4.30 23.33 -32.36
C ALA A 173 -4.85 24.63 -32.98
N THR A 174 -4.26 25.05 -34.10
CA THR A 174 -4.74 26.19 -34.89
C THR A 174 -6.24 26.05 -35.24
N PRO A 175 -7.02 27.14 -35.21
CA PRO A 175 -8.48 27.13 -35.43
C PRO A 175 -8.89 26.92 -36.90
N GLY A 176 -8.02 26.35 -37.75
CA GLY A 176 -8.20 26.25 -39.20
C GLY A 176 -8.63 24.88 -39.72
N ASP A 177 -8.53 23.80 -38.94
CA ASP A 177 -8.79 22.43 -39.42
C ASP A 177 -10.20 21.92 -39.04
N LYS A 178 -11.22 22.71 -39.42
CA LYS A 178 -12.64 22.36 -39.21
C LYS A 178 -13.45 22.21 -40.49
N ASP A 179 -12.85 22.23 -41.68
CA ASP A 179 -13.62 22.32 -42.93
C ASP A 179 -13.28 21.30 -44.03
N ASP A 180 -12.77 20.12 -43.69
CA ASP A 180 -12.81 19.01 -44.66
C ASP A 180 -13.15 17.67 -43.99
N LYS A 181 -14.43 17.54 -43.58
CA LYS A 181 -15.03 16.22 -43.38
C LYS A 181 -15.29 15.62 -44.78
N PRO A 182 -14.58 14.56 -45.22
CA PRO A 182 -15.04 13.79 -46.36
C PRO A 182 -16.39 13.19 -45.99
N LYS A 183 -17.44 13.54 -46.76
CA LYS A 183 -18.76 12.93 -46.63
C LYS A 183 -18.61 11.40 -46.59
N PRO A 184 -19.17 10.69 -45.60
CA PRO A 184 -19.20 9.24 -45.64
C PRO A 184 -19.99 8.83 -46.88
N LYS A 185 -19.32 8.18 -47.84
CA LYS A 185 -20.02 7.47 -48.91
C LYS A 185 -20.87 6.38 -48.26
N PRO A 186 -22.14 6.22 -48.63
CA PRO A 186 -22.96 5.12 -48.14
C PRO A 186 -22.30 3.80 -48.55
N SER A 187 -21.89 3.01 -47.56
CA SER A 187 -21.36 1.67 -47.76
C SER A 187 -22.48 0.76 -48.28
N ASP A 188 -22.20 0.07 -49.39
CA ASP A 188 -22.97 -1.07 -49.88
C ASP A 188 -23.09 -2.16 -48.79
N PRO A 189 -24.29 -2.75 -48.58
CA PRO A 189 -24.53 -3.72 -47.52
C PRO A 189 -24.13 -5.17 -47.83
N ASP A 190 -23.22 -5.43 -48.79
CA ASP A 190 -22.96 -6.82 -49.25
C ASP A 190 -21.47 -7.18 -49.45
N ALA A 191 -20.59 -6.67 -48.58
CA ALA A 191 -19.19 -7.09 -48.53
C ALA A 191 -18.91 -7.98 -47.30
N PRO A 192 -18.30 -9.17 -47.46
CA PRO A 192 -18.00 -10.08 -46.36
C PRO A 192 -16.96 -9.49 -45.40
N VAL A 193 -17.21 -9.70 -44.10
CA VAL A 193 -16.43 -9.24 -42.94
C VAL A 193 -14.98 -9.74 -43.02
N GLY A 194 -14.11 -8.94 -43.64
CA GLY A 194 -12.67 -9.11 -43.64
C GLY A 194 -12.03 -8.24 -42.57
N LEU A 195 -11.36 -8.89 -41.63
CA LEU A 195 -10.42 -8.38 -40.62
C LEU A 195 -9.91 -6.95 -40.91
N ALA A 196 -10.39 -5.98 -40.12
CA ALA A 196 -9.87 -4.62 -40.13
C ALA A 196 -8.44 -4.61 -39.56
N ALA A 197 -7.46 -4.70 -40.45
CA ALA A 197 -6.10 -4.29 -40.18
C ALA A 197 -6.06 -2.77 -40.00
N THR A 198 -5.72 -2.31 -38.79
CA THR A 198 -5.47 -0.91 -38.49
C THR A 198 -4.16 -0.48 -39.14
N THR A 199 -4.19 -0.06 -40.40
CA THR A 199 -3.03 0.56 -41.06
C THR A 199 -2.95 2.03 -40.66
N LEU A 200 -2.30 2.26 -39.52
CA LEU A 200 -1.76 3.53 -39.07
C LEU A 200 -0.65 3.98 -40.05
N THR A 201 -1.05 4.48 -41.22
CA THR A 201 -0.13 4.95 -42.26
C THR A 201 0.15 6.44 -42.03
N GLY A 202 0.92 6.74 -40.99
CA GLY A 202 1.64 8.01 -40.88
C GLY A 202 2.93 7.94 -41.70
N PRO A 203 3.41 9.05 -42.29
CA PRO A 203 4.64 9.06 -43.07
C PRO A 203 5.80 8.52 -42.22
N GLU A 204 6.52 7.53 -42.78
CA GLU A 204 7.66 6.89 -42.14
C GLU A 204 8.66 7.96 -41.67
N ARG A 205 8.77 8.09 -40.34
CA ARG A 205 9.83 8.87 -39.72
C ARG A 205 11.14 8.14 -40.02
N PRO A 206 12.11 8.76 -40.72
CA PRO A 206 13.38 8.12 -40.99
C PRO A 206 14.05 7.74 -39.65
N PRO A 207 14.68 6.55 -39.56
CA PRO A 207 15.30 6.09 -38.34
C PRO A 207 16.33 7.13 -37.87
N PRO A 208 16.34 7.49 -36.58
CA PRO A 208 17.29 8.46 -36.07
C PRO A 208 18.72 7.98 -36.34
N ALA A 209 19.53 8.85 -36.94
CA ALA A 209 20.93 8.59 -37.18
C ALA A 209 21.60 8.20 -35.85
N LYS A 210 22.25 7.04 -35.83
CA LYS A 210 23.02 6.57 -34.67
C LYS A 210 24.02 7.67 -34.29
N PRO A 211 24.07 8.10 -33.01
CA PRO A 211 25.05 9.09 -32.60
C PRO A 211 26.45 8.51 -32.83
N PRO A 212 27.42 9.33 -33.31
CA PRO A 212 28.79 8.88 -33.42
C PRO A 212 29.31 8.57 -32.02
N THR A 213 29.54 7.28 -31.74
CA THR A 213 30.17 6.82 -30.51
C THR A 213 31.66 7.16 -30.56
N THR A 214 32.04 8.31 -30.01
CA THR A 214 33.43 8.74 -29.78
C THR A 214 33.97 8.26 -28.43
N LEU A 215 33.80 6.98 -28.12
CA LEU A 215 34.42 6.36 -26.95
C LEU A 215 35.29 5.17 -27.37
N VAL A 216 36.33 5.46 -28.16
CA VAL A 216 37.47 4.56 -28.33
C VAL A 216 38.41 4.80 -27.15
N GLY A 217 38.07 4.20 -26.01
CA GLY A 217 38.99 4.01 -24.90
C GLY A 217 39.85 2.76 -25.13
N PRO A 218 41.04 2.67 -24.51
CA PRO A 218 42.01 1.59 -24.73
C PRO A 218 41.39 0.21 -24.44
N GLU A 219 41.65 -0.74 -25.36
CA GLU A 219 41.19 -2.12 -25.30
C GLU A 219 41.61 -2.79 -23.98
N VAL A 220 40.65 -2.93 -23.06
CA VAL A 220 40.79 -3.85 -21.93
C VAL A 220 40.56 -5.26 -22.46
N LYS A 221 41.63 -6.06 -22.53
CA LYS A 221 41.55 -7.49 -22.82
C LYS A 221 40.46 -8.13 -21.97
N ALA A 222 39.46 -8.71 -22.63
CA ALA A 222 38.36 -9.42 -22.00
C ALA A 222 38.91 -10.51 -21.06
N ALA A 223 38.54 -10.43 -19.78
CA ALA A 223 38.79 -11.50 -18.83
C ALA A 223 38.04 -12.77 -19.29
N PRO A 224 38.63 -13.97 -19.12
CA PRO A 224 37.96 -15.22 -19.48
C PRO A 224 36.70 -15.41 -18.63
N LYS A 225 35.58 -15.72 -19.30
CA LYS A 225 34.30 -16.04 -18.65
C LYS A 225 34.52 -17.19 -17.66
N PRO A 226 34.09 -17.09 -16.38
CA PRO A 226 34.11 -18.23 -15.49
C PRO A 226 33.14 -19.30 -16.02
N ALA A 227 33.58 -20.55 -16.01
CA ALA A 227 32.76 -21.70 -16.37
C ALA A 227 31.56 -21.80 -15.41
N SER A 228 30.36 -21.84 -15.98
CA SER A 228 29.11 -22.04 -15.24
C SER A 228 29.09 -23.45 -14.65
N THR A 229 29.08 -23.57 -13.33
CA THR A 229 28.96 -24.84 -12.59
C THR A 229 27.52 -25.14 -12.13
N LEU A 230 26.52 -24.56 -12.79
CA LEU A 230 25.10 -24.84 -12.52
C LEU A 230 24.58 -25.94 -13.46
N SER A 231 25.03 -27.17 -13.26
CA SER A 231 24.45 -28.37 -13.90
C SER A 231 24.71 -29.62 -13.08
N THR A 232 24.28 -29.63 -11.81
CA THR A 232 23.88 -30.85 -11.08
C THR A 232 23.32 -30.45 -9.71
N GLY A 233 22.03 -30.11 -9.67
CA GLY A 233 21.24 -30.07 -8.43
C GLY A 233 20.38 -31.33 -8.34
N PRO A 234 20.21 -31.94 -7.16
CA PRO A 234 19.54 -33.22 -7.00
C PRO A 234 18.05 -33.16 -7.37
N GLU A 235 17.62 -34.21 -8.05
CA GLU A 235 16.26 -34.45 -8.54
C GLU A 235 15.26 -34.48 -7.37
N VAL A 236 14.48 -33.41 -7.21
CA VAL A 236 13.42 -33.33 -6.21
C VAL A 236 12.22 -34.14 -6.72
N LYS A 237 11.98 -35.30 -6.09
CA LYS A 237 10.77 -36.09 -6.28
C LYS A 237 9.54 -35.22 -5.96
N PRO A 238 8.49 -35.25 -6.80
CA PRO A 238 7.24 -34.53 -6.51
C PRO A 238 6.56 -35.16 -5.29
N GLU A 239 6.50 -34.42 -4.19
CA GLU A 239 5.68 -34.79 -3.03
C GLU A 239 4.19 -34.61 -3.36
N ALA A 240 3.40 -35.54 -2.83
CA ALA A 240 1.96 -35.61 -3.01
C ALA A 240 1.28 -34.35 -2.43
N LYS A 241 0.41 -33.74 -3.24
CA LYS A 241 -0.49 -32.66 -2.80
C LYS A 241 -1.32 -33.15 -1.61
N GLY A 242 -1.04 -32.60 -0.43
CA GLY A 242 -1.90 -32.76 0.74
C GLY A 242 -3.27 -32.10 0.52
N PRO A 243 -4.31 -32.53 1.26
CA PRO A 243 -5.64 -31.94 1.15
C PRO A 243 -5.59 -30.47 1.54
N THR A 244 -5.90 -29.60 0.59
CA THR A 244 -6.06 -28.16 0.79
C THR A 244 -7.19 -27.89 1.77
N THR A 245 -6.91 -27.16 2.84
CA THR A 245 -7.86 -26.65 3.84
C THR A 245 -8.65 -25.42 3.34
N LEU A 246 -8.78 -25.25 2.02
CA LEU A 246 -9.67 -24.26 1.42
C LEU A 246 -11.01 -24.96 1.26
N GLY A 247 -12.00 -24.54 2.06
CA GLY A 247 -13.36 -25.07 2.04
C GLY A 247 -13.98 -25.13 0.64
N ASP A 248 -14.92 -26.07 0.50
CA ASP A 248 -15.61 -26.39 -0.76
C ASP A 248 -16.00 -25.14 -1.56
N GLU A 249 -15.63 -25.10 -2.85
CA GLU A 249 -15.94 -24.01 -3.79
C GLU A 249 -17.44 -23.67 -3.87
N LYS A 250 -18.31 -24.59 -3.43
CA LYS A 250 -19.75 -24.38 -3.37
C LYS A 250 -20.18 -23.46 -2.22
N GLU A 251 -19.48 -23.45 -1.08
CA GLU A 251 -19.80 -22.53 0.03
C GLU A 251 -19.38 -21.08 -0.30
N ILE A 252 -18.23 -20.92 -0.95
CA ILE A 252 -17.70 -19.59 -1.35
C ILE A 252 -18.62 -18.93 -2.40
N ALA A 253 -19.20 -19.73 -3.31
CA ALA A 253 -20.14 -19.24 -4.31
C ALA A 253 -21.53 -18.88 -3.72
N GLU A 254 -21.93 -19.48 -2.60
CA GLU A 254 -23.17 -19.13 -1.90
C GLU A 254 -23.03 -17.85 -1.08
N GLU A 255 -21.87 -17.63 -0.44
CA GLU A 255 -21.62 -16.42 0.33
C GLU A 255 -21.53 -15.16 -0.54
N ALA A 256 -20.99 -15.27 -1.76
CA ALA A 256 -20.94 -14.17 -2.73
C ALA A 256 -22.33 -13.70 -3.22
N LYS A 257 -23.39 -14.51 -3.05
CA LYS A 257 -24.77 -14.13 -3.41
C LYS A 257 -25.50 -13.34 -2.32
N LYS A 258 -24.97 -13.27 -1.09
CA LYS A 258 -25.57 -12.45 -0.03
C LYS A 258 -25.32 -10.98 -0.35
N LYS A 259 -26.40 -10.21 -0.55
CA LYS A 259 -26.32 -8.75 -0.76
C LYS A 259 -25.49 -8.14 0.37
N PRO A 260 -24.44 -7.37 0.05
CA PRO A 260 -23.57 -6.83 1.07
C PRO A 260 -24.35 -5.85 1.95
N TRP A 261 -24.02 -5.82 3.23
CA TRP A 261 -24.78 -5.17 4.30
C TRP A 261 -25.04 -3.67 4.06
N TRP A 262 -24.18 -2.99 3.32
CA TRP A 262 -24.32 -1.59 2.92
C TRP A 262 -25.38 -1.32 1.84
N ARG A 263 -25.96 -2.37 1.21
CA ARG A 263 -27.08 -2.26 0.25
C ARG A 263 -28.45 -2.63 0.85
N ARG A 264 -28.55 -2.78 2.17
CA ARG A 264 -29.84 -3.02 2.82
C ARG A 264 -30.56 -1.68 3.05
N PRO A 265 -31.82 -1.52 2.60
CA PRO A 265 -32.58 -0.31 2.90
C PRO A 265 -32.80 -0.23 4.42
N LEU A 266 -32.47 0.92 5.02
CA LEU A 266 -32.86 1.22 6.39
C LEU A 266 -34.38 1.35 6.42
N GLY A 267 -35.04 0.37 7.05
CA GLY A 267 -36.45 0.43 7.42
C GLY A 267 -36.60 0.89 8.86
#